data_AF-A0A2N0V2F5-F1
#
_entry.id   AF-A0A2N0V2F5-F1
#
_cell.length_a   1.000
_cell.length_b   1.000
_cell.length_c   1.000
_cell.angle_alpha   90.00
_cell.angle_beta   90.00
_cell.angle_gamma   90.00
#
_symmetry.space_group_name_H-M   'P 1'
#
loop_
_entity.id
_entity.type
_entity.pdbx_description
1 polymer ?
#
loop_
_entity_poly.entity_id
_entity_poly.type
_entity_poly.pdbx_seq_one_letter_code
_entity_poly.pdbx_strand_id
1 'polypeptide(L)'
;MMARQIHADSLMSITAKCSATVLTYFLTIICLATSGWVSAQETLRVLSWDGYADSGVVSAFQQRFDVAIELTLVTSDDDLWQKINGGNYDVFAVNTAELQRYIDQGLSRPISMTNIPNHARQLPRFQNLQAIPGLVRGNDTYAVPYTYSEMGLIYNRKLINTPPQSMSAMWDPAYRGRVLAFNASNHNFSIVGLLRGVSNPFRMTDPELKQAARELAKLRRNVLTFYATAEEATRLFVKYDIALIFGNYGTQQLKALREAGADIGYVIPREGALAWLDCWAITQNSRNPELAEKWINYTLEKAVSETLTQQHGLANTITAPENDNTQNQPIIWLEPILDPLARKTLWDRIISGEAPEAF
;
A
#
# COMPACT_ATOMS: atom_id res chain seq x y z
N MET A 1 -84.61 21.18 -49.34
CA MET A 1 -83.38 20.35 -49.43
C MET A 1 -82.19 21.04 -48.70
N MET A 2 -82.40 21.58 -47.49
CA MET A 2 -81.38 22.38 -46.78
C MET A 2 -81.29 22.13 -45.27
N ALA A 3 -82.10 21.23 -44.70
CA ALA A 3 -82.12 20.97 -43.24
C ALA A 3 -81.34 19.71 -42.80
N ARG A 4 -80.83 18.91 -43.75
CA ARG A 4 -80.07 17.66 -43.45
C ARG A 4 -78.55 17.83 -43.47
N GLN A 5 -78.03 18.96 -43.91
CA GLN A 5 -76.57 19.16 -44.09
C GLN A 5 -75.87 19.63 -42.80
N ILE A 6 -76.57 20.31 -41.88
CA ILE A 6 -75.94 21.03 -40.76
C ILE A 6 -75.58 20.11 -39.58
N HIS A 7 -76.16 18.90 -39.50
CA HIS A 7 -75.84 17.94 -38.43
C HIS A 7 -74.60 17.09 -38.68
N ALA A 8 -74.20 16.88 -39.94
CA ALA A 8 -73.04 16.04 -40.26
C ALA A 8 -71.70 16.75 -39.97
N ASP A 9 -71.61 18.04 -40.28
CA ASP A 9 -70.34 18.79 -40.16
C ASP A 9 -69.95 19.09 -38.70
N SER A 10 -70.92 19.20 -37.79
CA SER A 10 -70.65 19.43 -36.36
C SER A 10 -70.10 18.18 -35.66
N LEU A 11 -70.57 16.98 -36.05
CA LEU A 11 -70.11 15.70 -35.51
C LEU A 11 -68.70 15.32 -36.00
N MET A 12 -68.34 15.70 -37.23
CA MET A 12 -67.00 15.45 -37.80
C MET A 12 -65.90 16.35 -37.18
N SER A 13 -66.23 17.59 -36.82
CA SER A 13 -65.31 18.52 -36.14
C SER A 13 -64.99 18.10 -34.70
N ILE A 14 -65.98 17.55 -33.97
CA ILE A 14 -65.82 17.10 -32.59
C ILE A 14 -65.02 15.78 -32.52
N THR A 15 -65.21 14.86 -33.46
CA THR A 15 -64.45 13.61 -33.54
C THR A 15 -62.99 13.80 -33.97
N ALA A 16 -62.71 14.78 -34.85
CA ALA A 16 -61.33 15.13 -35.24
C ALA A 16 -60.54 15.83 -34.12
N LYS A 17 -61.17 16.72 -33.34
CA LYS A 17 -60.52 17.40 -32.20
C LYS A 17 -60.25 16.45 -31.02
N CYS A 18 -61.11 15.46 -30.78
CA CYS A 18 -60.82 14.42 -29.77
C CYS A 18 -59.63 13.53 -30.17
N SER A 19 -59.48 13.15 -31.44
CA SER A 19 -58.33 12.33 -31.89
C SER A 19 -56.99 13.07 -31.81
N ALA A 20 -56.96 14.36 -32.16
CA ALA A 20 -55.73 15.16 -32.07
C ALA A 20 -55.30 15.41 -30.61
N THR A 21 -56.25 15.63 -29.71
CA THR A 21 -55.96 15.89 -28.28
C THR A 21 -55.51 14.62 -27.55
N VAL A 22 -56.11 13.46 -27.86
CA VAL A 22 -55.71 12.16 -27.29
C VAL A 22 -54.34 11.71 -27.83
N LEU A 23 -54.03 11.97 -29.10
CA LEU A 23 -52.72 11.64 -29.69
C LEU A 23 -51.60 12.55 -29.15
N THR A 24 -51.91 13.82 -28.87
CA THR A 24 -50.95 14.76 -28.25
C THR A 24 -50.68 14.38 -26.79
N TYR A 25 -51.71 14.00 -26.01
CA TYR A 25 -51.51 13.50 -24.65
C TYR A 25 -50.74 12.17 -24.59
N PHE A 26 -50.93 11.26 -25.56
CA PHE A 26 -50.16 10.02 -25.64
C PHE A 26 -48.68 10.26 -26.00
N LEU A 27 -48.37 11.24 -26.87
CA LEU A 27 -46.97 11.59 -27.18
C LEU A 27 -46.25 12.25 -25.99
N THR A 28 -46.94 13.09 -25.21
CA THR A 28 -46.33 13.72 -24.02
C THR A 28 -46.09 12.72 -22.89
N ILE A 29 -46.94 11.70 -22.74
CA ILE A 29 -46.75 10.62 -21.74
C ILE A 29 -45.61 9.66 -22.16
N ILE A 30 -45.42 9.41 -23.45
CA ILE A 30 -44.30 8.59 -23.95
C ILE A 30 -42.95 9.32 -23.85
N CYS A 31 -42.93 10.65 -23.99
CA CYS A 31 -41.72 11.46 -23.72
C CYS A 31 -41.38 11.58 -22.23
N LEU A 32 -42.35 11.49 -21.30
CA LEU A 32 -42.07 11.43 -19.86
C LEU A 32 -41.68 10.03 -19.36
N ALA A 33 -41.97 8.96 -20.11
CA ALA A 33 -41.59 7.59 -19.75
C ALA A 33 -40.19 7.18 -20.22
N THR A 34 -39.48 8.06 -20.94
CA THR A 34 -38.11 7.83 -21.44
C THR A 34 -37.07 8.76 -20.81
N SER A 35 -37.39 9.39 -19.68
CA SER A 35 -36.34 9.81 -18.75
C SER A 35 -35.64 8.56 -18.24
N GLY A 36 -34.74 8.04 -19.07
CA GLY A 36 -33.83 6.98 -18.71
C GLY A 36 -33.24 7.36 -17.37
N TRP A 37 -33.33 6.43 -16.44
CA TRP A 37 -32.55 6.48 -15.22
C TRP A 37 -31.09 6.49 -15.69
N VAL A 38 -30.53 7.67 -15.91
CA VAL A 38 -29.10 7.87 -15.90
C VAL A 38 -28.72 7.62 -14.46
N SER A 39 -28.54 6.34 -14.11
CA SER A 39 -27.88 5.96 -12.89
C SER A 39 -26.51 6.62 -12.99
N ALA A 40 -26.23 7.57 -12.10
CA ALA A 40 -24.88 8.10 -11.98
C ALA A 40 -23.95 6.89 -11.83
N GLN A 41 -22.96 6.79 -12.72
CA GLN A 41 -22.02 5.68 -12.72
C GLN A 41 -21.41 5.58 -11.32
N GLU A 42 -21.49 4.39 -10.69
CA GLU A 42 -20.95 4.21 -9.35
C GLU A 42 -19.47 4.61 -9.35
N THR A 43 -19.03 5.33 -8.33
CA THR A 43 -17.65 5.81 -8.22
C THR A 43 -16.99 5.20 -7.00
N LEU A 44 -15.87 4.52 -7.21
CA LEU A 44 -15.00 4.02 -6.15
C LEU A 44 -13.86 5.03 -5.89
N ARG A 45 -13.75 5.50 -4.65
CA ARG A 45 -12.70 6.44 -4.24
C ARG A 45 -11.57 5.67 -3.57
N VAL A 46 -10.44 5.58 -4.26
CA VAL A 46 -9.29 4.77 -3.86
C VAL A 46 -8.19 5.69 -3.34
N LEU A 47 -7.71 5.42 -2.13
CA LEU A 47 -6.54 6.08 -1.56
C LEU A 47 -5.37 5.08 -1.54
N SER A 48 -4.30 5.34 -2.29
CA SER A 48 -3.27 4.32 -2.52
C SER A 48 -1.86 4.86 -2.58
N TRP A 49 -0.88 3.98 -2.42
CA TRP A 49 0.52 4.28 -2.71
C TRP A 49 0.77 4.25 -4.22
N ASP A 50 1.83 4.93 -4.66
CA ASP A 50 2.27 4.85 -6.05
C ASP A 50 2.59 3.39 -6.44
N GLY A 51 2.13 2.96 -7.62
CA GLY A 51 2.32 1.60 -8.13
C GLY A 51 1.29 0.54 -7.69
N TYR A 52 0.41 0.84 -6.71
CA TYR A 52 -0.57 -0.15 -6.19
C TYR A 52 -1.87 -0.18 -6.99
N ALA A 53 -2.17 0.90 -7.72
CA ALA A 53 -3.39 1.07 -8.49
C ALA A 53 -3.06 1.71 -9.84
N ASP A 54 -2.16 1.09 -10.60
CA ASP A 54 -1.72 1.60 -11.90
C ASP A 54 -2.87 1.77 -12.90
N SER A 55 -2.69 2.69 -13.84
CA SER A 55 -3.70 3.06 -14.84
C SER A 55 -4.30 1.86 -15.59
N GLY A 56 -3.50 0.83 -15.90
CA GLY A 56 -3.98 -0.40 -16.54
C GLY A 56 -4.90 -1.23 -15.64
N VAL A 57 -4.55 -1.37 -14.36
CA VAL A 57 -5.35 -2.06 -13.34
C VAL A 57 -6.67 -1.31 -13.11
N VAL A 58 -6.58 0.01 -12.95
CA VAL A 58 -7.74 0.89 -12.76
C VAL A 58 -8.68 0.84 -13.98
N SER A 59 -8.14 0.99 -15.19
CA SER A 59 -8.95 0.99 -16.42
C SER A 59 -9.67 -0.35 -16.64
N ALA A 60 -8.99 -1.47 -16.38
CA ALA A 60 -9.60 -2.80 -16.49
C ALA A 60 -10.72 -3.01 -15.47
N PHE A 61 -10.57 -2.52 -14.24
CA PHE A 61 -11.64 -2.56 -13.24
C PHE A 61 -12.84 -1.71 -13.64
N GLN A 62 -12.61 -0.46 -14.06
CA GLN A 62 -13.67 0.45 -14.52
C GLN A 62 -14.50 -0.18 -15.64
N GLN A 63 -13.84 -0.78 -16.64
CA GLN A 63 -14.53 -1.45 -17.75
C GLN A 63 -15.30 -2.70 -17.31
N ARG A 64 -14.71 -3.50 -16.40
CA ARG A 64 -15.32 -4.77 -15.97
C ARG A 64 -16.57 -4.57 -15.12
N PHE A 65 -16.58 -3.55 -14.27
CA PHE A 65 -17.66 -3.31 -13.33
C PHE A 65 -18.59 -2.15 -13.73
N ASP A 66 -18.31 -1.48 -14.85
CA ASP A 66 -19.01 -0.28 -15.31
C ASP A 66 -19.08 0.81 -14.23
N VAL A 67 -17.90 1.14 -13.69
CA VAL A 67 -17.73 2.11 -12.60
C VAL A 67 -16.66 3.14 -12.94
N ALA A 68 -16.69 4.28 -12.25
CA ALA A 68 -15.60 5.24 -12.22
C ALA A 68 -14.66 4.96 -11.03
N ILE A 69 -13.38 5.26 -11.18
CA ILE A 69 -12.41 5.28 -10.05
C ILE A 69 -11.86 6.69 -9.89
N GLU A 70 -11.93 7.21 -8.67
CA GLU A 70 -11.21 8.40 -8.22
C GLU A 70 -9.99 7.95 -7.40
N LEU A 71 -8.81 7.92 -8.02
CA LEU A 71 -7.56 7.55 -7.34
C LEU A 71 -6.89 8.79 -6.75
N THR A 72 -6.58 8.74 -5.46
CA THR A 72 -5.71 9.69 -4.77
C THR A 72 -4.46 8.96 -4.27
N LEU A 73 -3.29 9.53 -4.55
CA LEU A 73 -2.02 8.96 -4.10
C LEU A 73 -1.60 9.52 -2.73
N VAL A 74 -0.93 8.69 -1.94
CA VAL A 74 -0.25 9.08 -0.69
C VAL A 74 1.26 8.87 -0.79
N THR A 75 2.02 9.69 -0.07
CA THR A 75 3.49 9.62 -0.06
C THR A 75 4.09 9.25 1.30
N SER A 76 3.29 9.24 2.36
CA SER A 76 3.69 8.83 3.70
C SER A 76 2.48 8.41 4.53
N ASP A 77 2.73 7.72 5.64
CA ASP A 77 1.68 7.34 6.58
C ASP A 77 0.98 8.56 7.20
N ASP A 78 1.70 9.67 7.40
CA ASP A 78 1.11 10.93 7.90
C ASP A 78 0.21 11.59 6.86
N ASP A 79 0.59 11.56 5.58
CA ASP A 79 -0.25 12.05 4.48
C ASP A 79 -1.51 11.19 4.33
N LEU A 80 -1.38 9.86 4.45
CA LEU A 80 -2.51 8.93 4.49
C LEU A 80 -3.46 9.24 5.66
N TRP A 81 -2.90 9.48 6.85
CA TRP A 81 -3.67 9.87 8.04
C TRP A 81 -4.48 11.15 7.82
N GLN A 82 -3.83 12.19 7.29
CA GLN A 82 -4.46 13.48 7.05
C GLN A 82 -5.58 13.38 6.00
N LYS A 83 -5.32 12.69 4.89
CA LYS A 83 -6.30 12.52 3.81
C LYS A 83 -7.51 11.73 4.26
N ILE A 84 -7.35 10.62 4.97
CA ILE A 84 -8.50 9.84 5.47
C ILE A 84 -9.40 10.67 6.39
N ASN A 85 -8.82 11.48 7.29
CA ASN A 85 -9.60 12.31 8.20
C ASN A 85 -10.33 13.47 7.49
N GLY A 86 -9.77 13.98 6.38
CA GLY A 86 -10.33 15.14 5.65
C GLY A 86 -11.16 14.79 4.40
N GLY A 87 -11.17 13.53 3.96
CA GLY A 87 -11.71 13.12 2.66
C GLY A 87 -12.80 12.06 2.73
N ASN A 88 -13.49 11.89 1.61
CA ASN A 88 -14.44 10.79 1.39
C ASN A 88 -13.76 9.73 0.53
N TYR A 89 -13.24 8.66 1.14
CA TYR A 89 -12.64 7.53 0.44
C TYR A 89 -13.43 6.27 0.73
N ASP A 90 -13.44 5.30 -0.18
CA ASP A 90 -14.13 4.03 0.00
C ASP A 90 -13.15 2.93 0.44
N VAL A 91 -11.97 2.89 -0.17
CA VAL A 91 -10.92 1.89 0.09
C VAL A 91 -9.56 2.58 0.17
N PHE A 92 -8.70 2.10 1.07
CA PHE A 92 -7.38 2.67 1.28
C PHE A 92 -6.31 1.59 1.48
N ALA A 93 -5.11 1.82 0.93
CA ALA A 93 -3.94 0.98 1.17
C ALA A 93 -3.23 1.44 2.43
N VAL A 94 -3.03 0.55 3.39
CA VAL A 94 -2.47 0.87 4.69
C VAL A 94 -1.52 -0.22 5.17
N ASN A 95 -0.43 0.20 5.78
CA ASN A 95 0.50 -0.71 6.44
C ASN A 95 -0.16 -1.38 7.66
N THR A 96 0.09 -2.67 7.87
CA THR A 96 -0.43 -3.39 9.05
C THR A 96 -0.05 -2.73 10.38
N ALA A 97 1.13 -2.12 10.47
CA ALA A 97 1.59 -1.42 11.67
C ALA A 97 0.76 -0.17 11.99
N GLU A 98 0.14 0.45 10.98
CA GLU A 98 -0.65 1.68 11.12
C GLU A 98 -2.15 1.40 11.17
N LEU A 99 -2.62 0.21 10.77
CA LEU A 99 -4.05 -0.08 10.68
C LEU A 99 -4.81 0.15 12.00
N GLN A 100 -4.19 -0.18 13.15
CA GLN A 100 -4.85 -0.09 14.45
C GLN A 100 -5.30 1.33 14.81
N ARG A 101 -4.53 2.38 14.48
CA ARG A 101 -4.94 3.76 14.76
C ARG A 101 -6.21 4.17 14.01
N TYR A 102 -6.44 3.61 12.81
CA TYR A 102 -7.67 3.87 12.05
C TYR A 102 -8.86 3.13 12.66
N ILE A 103 -8.67 1.91 13.14
CA ILE A 103 -9.74 1.16 13.82
C ILE A 103 -10.09 1.85 15.15
N ASP A 104 -9.09 2.29 15.92
CA ASP A 104 -9.29 2.97 17.21
C ASP A 104 -10.02 4.30 17.09
N GLN A 105 -9.82 5.04 15.99
CA GLN A 105 -10.55 6.27 15.70
C GLN A 105 -11.90 6.04 14.98
N GLY A 106 -12.30 4.79 14.76
CA GLY A 106 -13.54 4.47 14.06
C GLY A 106 -13.53 4.89 12.58
N LEU A 107 -12.36 4.95 11.95
CA LEU A 107 -12.16 5.34 10.56
C LEU A 107 -12.16 4.14 9.60
N SER A 108 -12.03 2.92 10.12
CA SER A 108 -12.02 1.67 9.34
C SER A 108 -13.19 0.79 9.74
N ARG A 109 -13.81 0.10 8.78
CA ARG A 109 -14.89 -0.86 9.02
C ARG A 109 -14.46 -2.31 8.80
N PRO A 110 -15.17 -3.28 9.39
CA PRO A 110 -15.04 -4.69 9.04
C PRO A 110 -15.35 -4.96 7.56
N ILE A 111 -14.68 -5.97 7.03
CA ILE A 111 -14.79 -6.45 5.64
C ILE A 111 -15.53 -7.79 5.61
N SER A 112 -16.46 -7.95 4.67
CA SER A 112 -17.11 -9.23 4.42
C SER A 112 -16.22 -10.15 3.57
N MET A 113 -15.52 -11.09 4.22
CA MET A 113 -14.61 -12.00 3.53
C MET A 113 -15.32 -12.94 2.53
N THR A 114 -16.64 -13.11 2.61
CA THR A 114 -17.42 -13.86 1.60
C THR A 114 -17.39 -13.20 0.23
N ASN A 115 -17.18 -11.88 0.17
CA ASN A 115 -17.10 -11.10 -1.07
C ASN A 115 -15.68 -11.06 -1.65
N ILE A 116 -14.71 -11.73 -1.00
CA ILE A 116 -13.31 -11.76 -1.38
C ILE A 116 -12.82 -13.21 -1.57
N PRO A 117 -13.44 -14.01 -2.45
CA PRO A 117 -13.05 -15.40 -2.67
C PRO A 117 -11.60 -15.58 -3.15
N ASN A 118 -11.00 -14.57 -3.81
CA ASN A 118 -9.60 -14.63 -4.25
C ASN A 118 -8.60 -14.62 -3.08
N HIS A 119 -9.02 -14.30 -1.86
CA HIS A 119 -8.19 -14.46 -0.65
C HIS A 119 -7.66 -15.90 -0.51
N ALA A 120 -8.46 -16.90 -0.89
CA ALA A 120 -8.05 -18.31 -0.87
C ALA A 120 -6.88 -18.64 -1.84
N ARG A 121 -6.55 -17.74 -2.77
CA ARG A 121 -5.44 -17.90 -3.73
C ARG A 121 -4.12 -17.36 -3.20
N GLN A 122 -4.14 -16.63 -2.09
CA GLN A 122 -2.92 -16.09 -1.51
C GLN A 122 -2.01 -17.19 -1.00
N LEU A 123 -0.72 -16.90 -0.89
CA LEU A 123 0.24 -17.80 -0.27
C LEU A 123 -0.20 -18.12 1.16
N PRO A 124 0.06 -19.33 1.69
CA PRO A 124 -0.46 -19.78 2.98
C PRO A 124 -0.22 -18.82 4.16
N ARG A 125 0.93 -18.12 4.15
CA ARG A 125 1.29 -17.13 5.19
C ARG A 125 0.35 -15.91 5.25
N PHE A 126 -0.39 -15.64 4.17
CA PHE A 126 -1.33 -14.51 4.07
C PHE A 126 -2.80 -14.94 4.23
N GLN A 127 -3.09 -16.25 4.23
CA GLN A 127 -4.45 -16.76 4.38
C GLN A 127 -4.93 -16.73 5.84
N ASN A 128 -4.04 -16.98 6.80
CA ASN A 128 -4.39 -16.92 8.21
C ASN A 128 -4.29 -15.48 8.73
N LEU A 129 -5.34 -14.68 8.48
CA LEU A 129 -5.39 -13.26 8.88
C LEU A 129 -5.23 -13.03 10.38
N GLN A 130 -5.67 -13.99 11.22
CA GLN A 130 -5.51 -13.93 12.68
C GLN A 130 -4.04 -14.05 13.12
N ALA A 131 -3.20 -14.70 12.32
CA ALA A 131 -1.77 -14.83 12.59
C ALA A 131 -0.96 -13.59 12.17
N ILE A 132 -1.60 -12.62 11.48
CA ILE A 132 -0.96 -11.38 11.07
C ILE A 132 -1.41 -10.27 12.04
N PRO A 133 -0.50 -9.70 12.85
CA PRO A 133 -0.85 -8.66 13.80
C PRO A 133 -1.58 -7.48 13.15
N GLY A 134 -2.66 -7.05 13.78
CA GLY A 134 -3.38 -5.84 13.41
C GLY A 134 -4.48 -5.99 12.37
N LEU A 135 -4.61 -7.13 11.67
CA LEU A 135 -5.65 -7.31 10.64
C LEU A 135 -7.04 -7.62 11.19
N VAL A 136 -7.11 -8.18 12.40
CA VAL A 136 -8.35 -8.66 13.01
C VAL A 136 -8.53 -8.07 14.41
N ARG A 137 -9.75 -7.63 14.74
CA ARG A 137 -10.15 -7.23 16.08
C ARG A 137 -11.37 -8.05 16.50
N GLY A 138 -11.20 -8.91 17.50
CA GLY A 138 -12.22 -9.90 17.87
C GLY A 138 -12.42 -10.90 16.73
N ASN A 139 -13.64 -10.95 16.17
CA ASN A 139 -13.98 -11.82 15.04
C ASN A 139 -13.97 -11.08 13.69
N ASP A 140 -13.75 -9.76 13.71
CA ASP A 140 -13.92 -8.90 12.54
C ASP A 140 -12.58 -8.65 11.84
N THR A 141 -12.53 -8.90 10.54
CA THR A 141 -11.39 -8.59 9.66
C THR A 141 -11.49 -7.16 9.15
N TYR A 142 -10.42 -6.37 9.27
CA TYR A 142 -10.40 -4.95 8.89
C TYR A 142 -9.57 -4.65 7.65
N ALA A 143 -8.67 -5.54 7.23
CA ALA A 143 -7.91 -5.38 6.02
C ALA A 143 -7.45 -6.73 5.44
N VAL A 144 -7.16 -6.74 4.14
CA VAL A 144 -6.70 -7.93 3.41
C VAL A 144 -5.29 -7.70 2.89
N PRO A 145 -4.31 -8.59 3.14
CA PRO A 145 -2.96 -8.53 2.60
C PRO A 145 -2.95 -8.28 1.11
N TYR A 146 -2.11 -7.38 0.61
CA TYR A 146 -2.03 -7.07 -0.81
C TYR A 146 -0.61 -7.25 -1.34
N THR A 147 0.34 -6.50 -0.77
CA THR A 147 1.74 -6.47 -1.21
C THR A 147 2.66 -6.23 -0.03
N TYR A 148 3.90 -6.68 -0.15
CA TYR A 148 4.88 -6.60 0.93
C TYR A 148 6.29 -6.45 0.35
N SER A 149 7.23 -6.07 1.19
CA SER A 149 8.64 -6.30 0.92
C SER A 149 9.42 -6.44 2.21
N GLU A 150 10.35 -7.38 2.20
CA GLU A 150 11.39 -7.47 3.20
C GLU A 150 12.35 -6.28 3.04
N MET A 151 12.87 -5.76 4.14
CA MET A 151 13.90 -4.73 4.18
C MET A 151 15.26 -5.40 4.36
N GLY A 152 15.77 -5.95 3.27
CA GLY A 152 17.03 -6.69 3.24
C GLY A 152 18.25 -5.79 3.05
N LEU A 153 19.39 -6.44 2.84
CA LEU A 153 20.66 -5.77 2.58
C LEU A 153 21.02 -5.90 1.10
N ILE A 154 21.12 -4.76 0.42
CA ILE A 154 21.63 -4.68 -0.95
C ILE A 154 23.15 -4.53 -0.86
N TYR A 155 23.89 -5.31 -1.64
CA TYR A 155 25.36 -5.25 -1.68
C TYR A 155 25.88 -5.12 -3.11
N ASN A 156 26.93 -4.31 -3.28
CA ASN A 156 27.60 -4.10 -4.55
C ASN A 156 28.55 -5.26 -4.85
N ARG A 157 28.26 -6.03 -5.91
CA ARG A 157 29.05 -7.21 -6.28
C ARG A 157 30.46 -6.89 -6.76
N LYS A 158 30.71 -5.64 -7.17
CA LYS A 158 32.05 -5.17 -7.53
C LYS A 158 32.95 -4.96 -6.30
N LEU A 159 32.36 -4.72 -5.13
CA LEU A 159 33.08 -4.44 -3.88
C LEU A 159 33.00 -5.61 -2.89
N ILE A 160 31.98 -6.46 -3.02
CA ILE A 160 31.69 -7.56 -2.10
C ILE A 160 31.42 -8.82 -2.92
N ASN A 161 32.42 -9.71 -2.97
CA ASN A 161 32.36 -10.95 -3.76
C ASN A 161 31.51 -12.05 -3.10
N THR A 162 31.42 -12.04 -1.76
CA THR A 162 30.65 -13.03 -1.00
C THR A 162 29.43 -12.35 -0.38
N PRO A 163 28.20 -12.83 -0.63
CA PRO A 163 27.00 -12.23 -0.07
C PRO A 163 27.09 -12.10 1.46
N PRO A 164 26.85 -10.90 2.04
CA PRO A 164 26.83 -10.72 3.47
C PRO A 164 25.79 -11.64 4.13
N GLN A 165 26.13 -12.24 5.27
CA GLN A 165 25.23 -13.14 6.00
C GLN A 165 24.51 -12.45 7.17
N SER A 166 24.86 -11.19 7.45
CA SER A 166 24.37 -10.43 8.61
C SER A 166 24.25 -8.96 8.28
N MET A 167 23.28 -8.29 8.92
CA MET A 167 23.19 -6.83 8.87
C MET A 167 24.38 -6.14 9.55
N SER A 168 25.14 -6.86 10.39
CA SER A 168 26.38 -6.33 11.01
C SER A 168 27.44 -5.90 9.99
N ALA A 169 27.35 -6.37 8.73
CA ALA A 169 28.23 -5.93 7.65
C ALA A 169 28.21 -4.40 7.48
N MET A 170 27.09 -3.72 7.78
CA MET A 170 27.01 -2.25 7.73
C MET A 170 27.96 -1.57 8.73
N TRP A 171 28.38 -2.26 9.79
CA TRP A 171 29.33 -1.79 10.80
C TRP A 171 30.78 -2.16 10.51
N ASP A 172 31.07 -2.88 9.43
CA ASP A 172 32.44 -3.24 9.06
C ASP A 172 33.26 -1.98 8.70
N PRO A 173 34.39 -1.69 9.41
CA PRO A 173 35.24 -0.55 9.11
C PRO A 173 35.77 -0.50 7.67
N ALA A 174 35.79 -1.62 6.95
CA ALA A 174 36.17 -1.67 5.54
C ALA A 174 35.22 -0.86 4.63
N TYR A 175 33.97 -0.64 5.06
CA TYR A 175 32.97 0.11 4.31
C TYR A 175 32.79 1.55 4.83
N ARG A 176 33.84 2.13 5.43
CA ARG A 176 33.81 3.51 5.92
C ARG A 176 33.40 4.50 4.82
N GLY A 177 32.32 5.26 5.03
CA GLY A 177 31.76 6.19 4.05
C GLY A 177 31.17 5.55 2.80
N ARG A 178 30.90 4.24 2.81
CA ARG A 178 30.38 3.46 1.68
C ARG A 178 29.06 2.75 1.98
N VAL A 179 28.39 3.11 3.07
CA VAL A 179 27.07 2.57 3.43
C VAL A 179 25.99 3.62 3.19
N LEU A 180 24.85 3.20 2.65
CA LEU A 180 23.61 3.98 2.68
C LEU A 180 22.63 3.33 3.66
N ALA A 181 22.01 4.15 4.51
CA ALA A 181 20.95 3.72 5.41
C ALA A 181 19.75 4.65 5.24
N PHE A 182 18.53 4.15 5.44
CA PHE A 182 17.33 4.97 5.31
C PHE A 182 17.15 5.90 6.51
N ASN A 183 16.68 7.13 6.27
CA ASN A 183 16.41 8.10 7.33
C ASN A 183 15.08 7.82 8.05
N ALA A 184 15.03 6.72 8.82
CA ALA A 184 13.89 6.40 9.68
C ALA A 184 14.33 5.89 11.04
N SER A 185 13.96 6.60 12.11
CA SER A 185 14.27 6.19 13.48
C SER A 185 13.78 4.77 13.77
N ASN A 186 12.50 4.50 13.52
CA ASN A 186 11.86 3.25 13.91
C ASN A 186 12.54 2.01 13.30
N HIS A 187 12.82 2.02 12.00
CA HIS A 187 13.44 0.88 11.32
C HIS A 187 14.90 0.69 11.74
N ASN A 188 15.68 1.77 11.85
CA ASN A 188 17.09 1.68 12.27
C ASN A 188 17.23 1.09 13.69
N PHE A 189 16.39 1.51 14.64
CA PHE A 189 16.38 0.92 15.98
C PHE A 189 15.94 -0.54 15.96
N SER A 190 14.89 -0.88 15.20
CA SER A 190 14.39 -2.26 15.10
C SER A 190 15.41 -3.22 14.49
N ILE A 191 16.19 -2.79 13.49
CA ILE A 191 17.29 -3.58 12.91
C ILE A 191 18.36 -3.89 13.94
N VAL A 192 18.73 -2.90 14.75
CA VAL A 192 19.70 -3.14 15.83
C VAL A 192 19.10 -4.06 16.89
N GLY A 193 17.82 -3.92 17.21
CA GLY A 193 17.09 -4.87 18.06
C GLY A 193 17.20 -6.31 17.55
N LEU A 194 16.91 -6.54 16.27
CA LEU A 194 17.08 -7.85 15.61
C LEU A 194 18.51 -8.36 15.67
N LEU A 195 19.48 -7.51 15.33
CA LEU A 195 20.91 -7.85 15.37
C LEU A 195 21.37 -8.27 16.77
N ARG A 196 20.75 -7.71 17.81
CA ARG A 196 21.07 -7.96 19.21
C ARG A 196 20.26 -9.10 19.83
N GLY A 197 19.34 -9.71 19.07
CA GLY A 197 18.46 -10.77 19.56
C GLY A 197 17.44 -10.28 20.59
N VAL A 198 17.02 -9.02 20.52
CA VAL A 198 15.88 -8.52 21.32
C VAL A 198 14.63 -9.31 20.93
N SER A 199 13.87 -9.77 21.92
CA SER A 199 12.71 -10.65 21.71
C SER A 199 11.64 -10.02 20.82
N ASN A 200 11.36 -8.72 20.99
CA ASN A 200 10.53 -7.94 20.10
C ASN A 200 11.24 -6.61 19.75
N PRO A 201 11.75 -6.43 18.51
CA PRO A 201 12.51 -5.25 18.12
C PRO A 201 11.66 -3.96 18.08
N PHE A 202 10.33 -4.03 18.18
CA PHE A 202 9.40 -2.88 18.22
C PHE A 202 9.07 -2.44 19.65
N ARG A 203 9.34 -3.30 20.64
CA ARG A 203 9.00 -3.10 22.07
C ARG A 203 10.23 -3.12 22.98
N MET A 204 11.30 -2.49 22.51
CA MET A 204 12.55 -2.35 23.26
C MET A 204 12.36 -1.55 24.56
N THR A 205 12.97 -2.03 25.63
CA THR A 205 13.11 -1.36 26.93
C THR A 205 14.11 -0.19 26.85
N ASP A 206 14.09 0.72 27.83
CA ASP A 206 15.03 1.85 27.87
C ASP A 206 16.51 1.43 27.77
N PRO A 207 16.99 0.40 28.49
CA PRO A 207 18.38 -0.06 28.34
C PRO A 207 18.70 -0.56 26.92
N GLU A 208 17.77 -1.26 26.29
CA GLU A 208 17.92 -1.76 24.92
C GLU A 208 17.93 -0.60 23.92
N LEU A 209 17.07 0.41 24.09
CA LEU A 209 17.04 1.62 23.26
C LEU A 209 18.35 2.39 23.36
N LYS A 210 18.87 2.62 24.58
CA LYS A 210 20.17 3.29 24.76
C LYS A 210 21.29 2.50 24.12
N GLN A 211 21.30 1.16 24.28
CA GLN A 211 22.30 0.32 23.63
C GLN A 211 22.21 0.40 22.10
N ALA A 212 21.00 0.38 21.53
CA ALA A 212 20.84 0.54 20.08
C ALA A 212 21.26 1.92 19.59
N ALA A 213 20.97 2.98 20.37
CA ALA A 213 21.42 4.33 20.04
C ALA A 213 22.94 4.42 19.94
N ARG A 214 23.67 3.78 20.86
CA ARG A 214 25.14 3.68 20.80
C ARG A 214 25.63 2.97 19.55
N GLU A 215 25.01 1.87 19.15
CA GLU A 215 25.40 1.15 17.93
C GLU A 215 25.07 1.95 16.66
N LEU A 216 23.93 2.64 16.61
CA LEU A 216 23.58 3.52 15.50
C LEU A 216 24.50 4.74 15.40
N ALA A 217 24.93 5.31 16.54
CA ALA A 217 25.93 6.36 16.57
C ALA A 217 27.29 5.87 16.01
N LYS A 218 27.68 4.62 16.27
CA LYS A 218 28.88 4.00 15.66
C LYS A 218 28.70 3.76 14.16
N LEU A 219 27.52 3.32 13.71
CA LEU A 219 27.19 3.05 12.31
C LEU A 219 27.49 4.26 11.42
N ARG A 220 27.30 5.48 11.94
CA ARG A 220 27.57 6.73 11.22
C ARG A 220 28.97 6.85 10.63
N ARG A 221 29.96 6.17 11.20
CA ARG A 221 31.32 6.16 10.65
C ARG A 221 31.35 5.53 9.26
N ASN A 222 30.44 4.60 8.99
CA ASN A 222 30.34 3.87 7.72
C ASN A 222 29.32 4.47 6.77
N VAL A 223 28.29 5.13 7.31
CA VAL A 223 27.23 5.75 6.52
C VAL A 223 27.74 6.98 5.79
N LEU A 224 27.61 7.01 4.46
CA LEU A 224 27.83 8.20 3.64
C LEU A 224 26.77 9.25 3.95
N THR A 225 25.50 8.84 3.91
CA THR A 225 24.35 9.65 4.28
C THR A 225 23.15 8.76 4.59
N PHE A 226 22.17 9.33 5.31
CA PHE A 226 20.86 8.73 5.47
C PHE A 226 19.94 9.24 4.36
N TYR A 227 19.52 8.37 3.46
CA TYR A 227 18.69 8.76 2.30
C TYR A 227 17.20 8.79 2.67
N ALA A 228 16.42 9.60 1.95
CA ALA A 228 14.99 9.79 2.18
C ALA A 228 14.11 9.11 1.12
N THR A 229 14.63 8.85 -0.09
CA THR A 229 13.86 8.18 -1.16
C THR A 229 14.66 7.12 -1.89
N ALA A 230 13.98 6.15 -2.51
CA ALA A 230 14.62 5.14 -3.35
C ALA A 230 15.41 5.78 -4.52
N GLU A 231 14.86 6.82 -5.13
CA GLU A 231 15.52 7.58 -6.21
C GLU A 231 16.82 8.25 -5.73
N GLU A 232 16.79 8.88 -4.54
CA GLU A 232 17.99 9.46 -3.95
C GLU A 232 19.07 8.40 -3.72
N ALA A 233 18.71 7.25 -3.15
CA ALA A 233 19.63 6.14 -2.94
C ALA A 233 20.25 5.65 -4.25
N THR A 234 19.45 5.51 -5.32
CA THR A 234 19.93 5.11 -6.65
C THR A 234 20.93 6.13 -7.21
N ARG A 235 20.61 7.42 -7.15
CA ARG A 235 21.52 8.50 -7.59
C ARG A 235 22.84 8.49 -6.82
N LEU A 236 22.78 8.30 -5.49
CA LEU A 236 23.97 8.21 -4.65
C LEU A 236 24.80 6.97 -4.96
N PHE A 237 24.16 5.82 -5.18
CA PHE A 237 24.84 4.58 -5.55
C PHE A 237 25.57 4.68 -6.89
N VAL A 238 24.97 5.33 -7.89
CA VAL A 238 25.62 5.54 -9.20
C VAL A 238 26.79 6.52 -9.09
N LYS A 239 26.67 7.53 -8.22
CA LYS A 239 27.68 8.59 -8.08
C LYS A 239 28.89 8.19 -7.23
N TYR A 240 28.70 7.31 -6.24
CA TYR A 240 29.72 6.98 -5.24
C TYR A 240 29.94 5.47 -5.18
N ASP A 241 31.12 5.03 -4.71
CA ASP A 241 31.43 3.60 -4.51
C ASP A 241 30.72 3.01 -3.27
N ILE A 242 29.39 3.00 -3.30
CA ILE A 242 28.56 2.43 -2.23
C ILE A 242 28.71 0.90 -2.24
N ALA A 243 29.06 0.35 -1.07
CA ALA A 243 29.24 -1.08 -0.84
C ALA A 243 27.94 -1.75 -0.38
N LEU A 244 27.19 -1.08 0.51
CA LEU A 244 26.01 -1.64 1.17
C LEU A 244 24.88 -0.61 1.23
N ILE A 245 23.64 -1.05 1.04
CA ILE A 245 22.44 -0.26 1.29
C ILE A 245 21.50 -1.08 2.17
N PHE A 246 21.07 -0.52 3.30
CA PHE A 246 19.89 -1.03 3.98
C PHE A 246 18.66 -0.73 3.13
N GLY A 247 18.11 -1.75 2.46
CA GLY A 247 17.07 -1.62 1.45
C GLY A 247 15.69 -1.43 2.06
N ASN A 248 15.38 -0.24 2.55
CA ASN A 248 14.11 0.04 3.21
C ASN A 248 12.87 -0.17 2.31
N TYR A 249 13.00 0.09 1.01
CA TYR A 249 11.96 -0.18 0.02
C TYR A 249 12.09 -1.60 -0.57
N GLY A 250 12.95 -2.43 0.01
CA GLY A 250 13.16 -3.82 -0.35
C GLY A 250 13.47 -4.04 -1.83
N THR A 251 12.73 -4.96 -2.44
CA THR A 251 12.97 -5.41 -3.82
C THR A 251 12.61 -4.36 -4.89
N GLN A 252 11.76 -3.38 -4.57
CA GLN A 252 11.53 -2.22 -5.45
C GLN A 252 12.81 -1.41 -5.63
N GLN A 253 13.56 -1.18 -4.55
CA GLN A 253 14.84 -0.49 -4.61
C GLN A 253 15.90 -1.29 -5.38
N LEU A 254 15.92 -2.60 -5.17
CA LEU A 254 16.78 -3.53 -5.91
C LEU A 254 16.52 -3.44 -7.43
N LYS A 255 15.24 -3.42 -7.84
CA LYS A 255 14.85 -3.26 -9.24
C LYS A 255 15.34 -1.92 -9.81
N ALA A 256 15.04 -0.81 -9.14
CA ALA A 256 15.43 0.52 -9.60
C ALA A 256 16.95 0.67 -9.79
N LEU A 257 17.74 0.13 -8.86
CA LEU A 257 19.20 0.12 -8.96
C LEU A 257 19.69 -0.73 -10.15
N ARG A 258 19.10 -1.91 -10.37
CA ARG A 258 19.45 -2.78 -11.52
C ARG A 258 19.10 -2.12 -12.85
N GLU A 259 17.96 -1.43 -12.93
CA GLU A 259 17.55 -0.65 -14.10
C GLU A 259 18.51 0.52 -14.37
N ALA A 260 19.12 1.08 -13.31
CA ALA A 260 20.21 2.06 -13.42
C ALA A 260 21.59 1.43 -13.77
N GLY A 261 21.65 0.12 -14.06
CA GLY A 261 22.87 -0.58 -14.46
C GLY A 261 23.76 -1.06 -13.31
N ALA A 262 23.25 -1.06 -12.06
CA ALA A 262 24.01 -1.55 -10.91
C ALA A 262 24.15 -3.08 -10.93
N ASP A 263 25.38 -3.57 -10.73
CA ASP A 263 25.65 -4.98 -10.45
C ASP A 263 25.59 -5.22 -8.92
N ILE A 264 24.42 -5.61 -8.46
CA ILE A 264 24.09 -5.74 -7.03
C ILE A 264 23.39 -7.06 -6.73
N GLY A 265 23.66 -7.57 -5.52
CA GLY A 265 22.88 -8.64 -4.92
C GLY A 265 21.99 -8.12 -3.79
N TYR A 266 21.11 -9.00 -3.34
CA TYR A 266 20.18 -8.76 -2.25
C TYR A 266 20.17 -9.96 -1.32
N VAL A 267 20.23 -9.74 -0.01
CA VAL A 267 20.18 -10.81 0.99
C VAL A 267 19.18 -10.48 2.08
N ILE A 268 18.49 -11.51 2.54
CA ILE A 268 17.86 -11.51 3.87
C ILE A 268 18.91 -12.05 4.85
N PRO A 269 19.37 -11.23 5.80
CA PRO A 269 20.36 -11.66 6.79
C PRO A 269 19.86 -12.84 7.64
N ARG A 270 20.78 -13.56 8.29
CA ARG A 270 20.45 -14.69 9.19
C ARG A 270 19.61 -14.28 10.40
N GLU A 271 19.67 -13.00 10.79
CA GLU A 271 18.83 -12.44 11.85
C GLU A 271 17.38 -12.24 11.40
N GLY A 272 17.10 -12.46 10.11
CA GLY A 272 15.84 -12.11 9.45
C GLY A 272 15.87 -10.70 8.87
N ALA A 273 14.73 -10.29 8.34
CA ALA A 273 14.49 -8.92 7.88
C ALA A 273 13.17 -8.39 8.42
N LEU A 274 13.16 -7.10 8.76
CA LEU A 274 11.91 -6.37 8.93
C LEU A 274 11.16 -6.40 7.60
N ALA A 275 9.83 -6.44 7.62
CA ALA A 275 9.03 -6.34 6.42
C ALA A 275 7.78 -5.52 6.69
N TRP A 276 7.47 -4.61 5.78
CA TRP A 276 6.16 -4.01 5.73
C TRP A 276 5.21 -4.92 4.97
N LEU A 277 3.96 -4.97 5.41
CA LEU A 277 2.86 -5.58 4.70
C LEU A 277 1.79 -4.51 4.55
N ASP A 278 1.47 -4.19 3.30
CA ASP A 278 0.39 -3.28 3.01
C ASP A 278 -0.86 -4.07 2.61
N CYS A 279 -1.97 -3.60 3.15
CA CYS A 279 -3.27 -4.23 3.02
C CYS A 279 -4.26 -3.23 2.45
N TRP A 280 -5.28 -3.74 1.78
CA TRP A 280 -6.47 -2.95 1.48
C TRP A 280 -7.43 -2.99 2.66
N ALA A 281 -7.84 -1.82 3.12
CA ALA A 281 -8.84 -1.61 4.16
C ALA A 281 -10.00 -0.76 3.62
N ILE A 282 -11.18 -0.86 4.25
CA ILE A 282 -12.37 -0.11 3.85
C ILE A 282 -12.65 0.95 4.91
N THR A 283 -12.90 2.18 4.47
CA THR A 283 -13.20 3.27 5.42
C THR A 283 -14.57 3.08 6.05
N GLN A 284 -14.76 3.58 7.27
CA GLN A 284 -16.04 3.56 7.96
C GLN A 284 -17.15 4.26 7.17
N ASN A 285 -16.81 5.36 6.49
CA ASN A 285 -17.74 6.22 5.75
C ASN A 285 -17.83 5.87 4.25
N SER A 286 -17.32 4.69 3.84
CA SER A 286 -17.43 4.20 2.47
C SER A 286 -18.87 4.28 1.97
N ARG A 287 -19.07 4.91 0.80
CA ARG A 287 -20.37 5.07 0.15
C ARG A 287 -20.73 3.85 -0.68
N ASN A 288 -19.74 3.03 -1.04
CA ASN A 288 -19.96 1.79 -1.78
C ASN A 288 -19.03 0.66 -1.26
N PRO A 289 -19.32 0.11 -0.06
CA PRO A 289 -18.47 -0.91 0.56
C PRO A 289 -18.42 -2.20 -0.26
N GLU A 290 -19.48 -2.59 -0.95
CA GLU A 290 -19.47 -3.77 -1.82
C GLU A 290 -18.56 -3.58 -3.04
N LEU A 291 -18.53 -2.37 -3.62
CA LEU A 291 -17.60 -2.07 -4.70
C LEU A 291 -16.14 -2.02 -4.21
N ALA A 292 -15.90 -1.53 -3.00
CA ALA A 292 -14.60 -1.61 -2.35
C ALA A 292 -14.16 -3.08 -2.15
N GLU A 293 -15.05 -3.96 -1.70
CA GLU A 293 -14.76 -5.40 -1.58
C GLU A 293 -14.48 -6.05 -2.95
N LYS A 294 -15.21 -5.67 -3.99
CA LYS A 294 -14.92 -6.10 -5.38
C LYS A 294 -13.54 -5.64 -5.83
N TRP A 295 -13.12 -4.42 -5.49
CA TRP A 295 -11.77 -3.93 -5.76
C TRP A 295 -10.72 -4.79 -5.05
N ILE A 296 -10.88 -5.03 -3.75
CA ILE A 296 -9.96 -5.88 -2.99
C ILE A 296 -9.87 -7.26 -3.64
N ASN A 297 -11.01 -7.91 -3.91
CA ASN A 297 -11.04 -9.21 -4.56
C ASN A 297 -10.38 -9.20 -5.95
N TYR A 298 -10.60 -8.16 -6.75
CA TYR A 298 -10.00 -7.99 -8.07
C TYR A 298 -8.47 -7.84 -7.99
N THR A 299 -7.95 -7.05 -7.05
CA THR A 299 -6.50 -6.86 -6.90
C THR A 299 -5.74 -8.14 -6.53
N LEU A 300 -6.44 -9.13 -5.96
CA LEU A 300 -5.92 -10.47 -5.65
C LEU A 300 -6.01 -11.46 -6.83
N GLU A 301 -6.50 -11.06 -8.00
CA GLU A 301 -6.40 -11.88 -9.20
C GLU A 301 -4.93 -11.99 -9.62
N LYS A 302 -4.47 -13.21 -9.97
CA LYS A 302 -3.06 -13.48 -10.28
C LYS A 302 -2.46 -12.49 -11.28
N ALA A 303 -3.14 -12.24 -12.39
CA ALA A 303 -2.66 -11.32 -13.41
C ALA A 303 -2.56 -9.86 -12.93
N VAL A 304 -3.41 -9.46 -11.98
CA VAL A 304 -3.41 -8.11 -11.39
C VAL A 304 -2.32 -8.01 -10.33
N SER A 305 -2.24 -8.98 -9.42
CA SER A 305 -1.20 -9.02 -8.39
C SER A 305 0.21 -9.14 -8.98
N GLU A 306 0.39 -9.83 -10.11
CA GLU A 306 1.70 -9.97 -10.76
C GLU A 306 2.23 -8.67 -11.38
N THR A 307 1.37 -7.67 -11.62
CA THR A 307 1.84 -6.35 -12.10
C THR A 307 2.72 -5.66 -11.08
N LEU A 308 2.44 -5.81 -9.78
CA LEU A 308 3.29 -5.30 -8.68
C LEU A 308 4.74 -5.75 -8.85
N THR A 309 4.93 -7.04 -9.12
CA THR A 309 6.27 -7.62 -9.24
C THR A 309 6.92 -7.25 -10.56
N GLN A 310 6.18 -7.34 -11.66
CA GLN A 310 6.73 -7.09 -13.00
C GLN A 310 7.08 -5.62 -13.22
N GLN A 311 6.23 -4.69 -12.79
CA GLN A 311 6.36 -3.26 -13.07
C GLN A 311 7.15 -2.55 -11.97
N HIS A 312 6.90 -2.90 -10.71
CA HIS A 312 7.45 -2.18 -9.56
C HIS A 312 8.50 -2.97 -8.77
N GLY A 313 8.67 -4.27 -9.04
CA GLY A 313 9.57 -5.11 -8.25
C GLY A 313 9.07 -5.35 -6.82
N LEU A 314 7.78 -5.08 -6.56
CA LEU A 314 7.12 -5.31 -5.27
C LEU A 314 6.70 -6.78 -5.17
N ALA A 315 6.85 -7.41 -4.01
CA ALA A 315 6.35 -8.77 -3.82
C ALA A 315 4.82 -8.74 -3.71
N ASN A 316 4.16 -9.72 -4.30
CA ASN A 316 2.72 -9.86 -4.20
C ASN A 316 2.36 -11.06 -3.31
N THR A 317 1.10 -11.10 -2.88
CA THR A 317 0.61 -12.12 -1.94
C THR A 317 0.14 -13.41 -2.60
N ILE A 318 0.20 -13.51 -3.94
CA ILE A 318 -0.34 -14.63 -4.73
C ILE A 318 0.77 -15.56 -5.22
N THR A 319 1.86 -14.99 -5.75
CA THR A 319 2.95 -15.71 -6.40
C THR A 319 4.22 -15.60 -5.56
N ALA A 320 4.84 -16.75 -5.26
CA ALA A 320 6.11 -16.78 -4.53
C ALA A 320 7.24 -16.17 -5.39
N PRO A 321 8.18 -15.41 -4.80
CA PRO A 321 9.30 -14.83 -5.53
C PRO A 321 10.24 -15.90 -6.11
N GLU A 322 10.78 -15.68 -7.31
CA GLU A 322 11.62 -16.66 -8.04
C GLU A 322 12.96 -16.99 -7.35
N ASN A 323 13.49 -16.08 -6.52
CA ASN A 323 14.77 -16.26 -5.81
C ASN A 323 14.54 -16.52 -4.33
N ASP A 324 14.01 -17.70 -4.07
CA ASP A 324 13.46 -18.11 -2.79
C ASP A 324 14.50 -18.55 -1.72
N ASN A 325 15.74 -18.10 -1.85
CA ASN A 325 16.72 -18.25 -0.76
C ASN A 325 16.31 -17.45 0.50
N THR A 326 15.24 -16.65 0.40
CA THR A 326 14.60 -15.91 1.48
C THR A 326 13.58 -16.76 2.27
N GLN A 327 13.11 -17.90 1.75
CA GLN A 327 12.05 -18.70 2.41
C GLN A 327 12.45 -19.28 3.76
N ASN A 328 13.74 -19.47 3.99
CA ASN A 328 14.27 -20.07 5.22
C ASN A 328 14.64 -19.04 6.29
N GLN A 329 14.61 -17.73 5.98
CA GLN A 329 14.93 -16.69 6.95
C GLN A 329 13.66 -16.03 7.50
N PRO A 330 13.62 -15.68 8.79
CA PRO A 330 12.42 -15.12 9.39
C PRO A 330 12.11 -13.75 8.77
N ILE A 331 10.85 -13.57 8.38
CA ILE A 331 10.27 -12.27 8.05
C ILE A 331 9.61 -11.74 9.31
N ILE A 332 9.98 -10.53 9.71
CA ILE A 332 9.47 -9.86 10.90
C ILE A 332 8.56 -8.72 10.45
N TRP A 333 7.25 -8.94 10.50
CA TRP A 333 6.28 -7.90 10.16
C TRP A 333 6.42 -6.69 11.09
N LEU A 334 6.33 -5.49 10.52
CA LEU A 334 6.31 -4.27 11.31
C LEU A 334 5.13 -4.28 12.29
N GLU A 335 5.42 -3.88 13.53
CA GLU A 335 4.43 -3.67 14.59
C GLU A 335 4.47 -2.21 15.06
N PRO A 336 3.40 -1.72 15.70
CA PRO A 336 3.41 -0.43 16.38
C PRO A 336 4.59 -0.33 17.37
N ILE A 337 5.33 0.77 17.26
CA ILE A 337 6.46 1.05 18.16
C ILE A 337 5.96 1.42 19.55
N LEU A 338 6.57 0.84 20.59
CA LEU A 338 6.21 1.13 21.99
C LEU A 338 6.38 2.61 22.36
N ASP A 339 7.53 3.19 22.02
CA ASP A 339 7.82 4.61 22.25
C ASP A 339 8.48 5.25 21.01
N PRO A 340 7.67 5.70 20.02
CA PRO A 340 8.20 6.32 18.81
C PRO A 340 8.86 7.67 19.08
N LEU A 341 8.44 8.40 20.13
CA LEU A 341 9.02 9.70 20.48
C LEU A 341 10.42 9.55 21.08
N ALA A 342 10.64 8.57 21.95
CA ALA A 342 11.96 8.26 22.47
C ALA A 342 12.92 7.84 21.35
N ARG A 343 12.48 6.96 20.42
CA ARG A 343 13.28 6.60 19.24
C ARG A 343 13.61 7.81 18.38
N LYS A 344 12.63 8.68 18.12
CA LYS A 344 12.85 9.91 17.36
C LYS A 344 13.85 10.84 18.05
N THR A 345 13.70 11.07 19.36
CA THR A 345 14.59 11.94 20.13
C THR A 345 16.04 11.42 20.10
N LEU A 346 16.23 10.12 20.29
CA LEU A 346 17.55 9.49 20.18
C LEU A 346 18.07 9.55 18.75
N TRP A 347 17.21 9.34 17.75
CA TRP A 347 17.58 9.44 16.34
C TRP A 347 18.07 10.83 15.95
N ASP A 348 17.37 11.88 16.38
CA ASP A 348 17.73 13.27 16.10
C ASP A 348 19.12 13.61 16.71
N ARG A 349 19.42 13.08 17.89
CA ARG A 349 20.76 13.14 18.52
C ARG A 349 21.82 12.34 17.75
N ILE A 350 21.45 11.13 17.28
CA ILE A 350 22.34 10.30 16.47
C ILE A 350 22.69 11.02 15.18
N ILE A 351 21.75 11.55 14.42
CA ILE A 351 22.03 12.21 13.13
C ILE A 351 22.77 13.54 13.31
N SER A 352 22.62 14.24 14.44
CA SER A 352 23.23 15.56 14.66
C SER A 352 24.74 15.51 14.90
N GLY A 353 25.30 14.44 15.45
CA GLY A 353 26.75 14.38 15.72
C GLY A 353 27.14 13.66 16.99
N GLU A 354 26.18 13.33 17.85
CA GLU A 354 26.49 13.03 19.24
C GLU A 354 27.29 11.74 19.39
N ALA A 355 28.29 11.78 20.28
CA ALA A 355 29.19 10.66 20.48
C ALA A 355 28.45 9.47 21.14
N PRO A 356 28.79 8.21 20.81
CA PRO A 356 28.14 7.04 21.40
C PRO A 356 28.12 7.04 22.93
N GLU A 357 29.13 7.61 23.59
CA GLU A 357 29.25 7.64 25.05
C GLU A 357 28.19 8.52 25.74
N ALA A 358 27.46 9.35 24.98
CA ALA A 358 26.46 10.27 25.51
C ALA A 358 25.03 9.67 25.61
N PHE A 359 24.83 8.42 25.17
CA PHE A 359 23.52 7.76 25.11
C PHE A 359 23.25 6.76 26.23
#